data_AF-A0A1B4Q1G1-F1
#
_entry.id   AF-A0A1B4Q1G1-F1
#
_cell.length_a   1.000
_cell.length_b   1.000
_cell.length_c   1.000
_cell.angle_alpha   90.00
_cell.angle_beta   90.00
_cell.angle_gamma   90.00
#
_symmetry.space_group_name_H-M   'P 1'
#
loop_
_entity.id
_entity.type
_entity.pdbx_description
1 polymer ?
#
loop_
_entity_poly.entity_id
_entity_poly.type
_entity_poly.pdbx_seq_one_letter_code
_entity_poly.pdbx_strand_id
1 'polypeptide(L)'
;MGQSVAGIRIPNSALARAAAAAAQEPALLYRHAMRVFLFASLIGRRRALAFDADLLYVAALFHDIGLTRRYRDSRHRFEVDSANAAQAFLDGHGVPAAETAETWRAIALHTSFGIHPHMAPLTALLGAGVETDLFGSHFDEVTRAERDAVLHAWPRGAGFKELILEALAEGIAQRAATTFGSVCADVLERHDPNYRRMNFCGRVLGSNWKD
;
A
#
# COMPACT_ATOMS: atom_id res chain seq x y z
N MET A 1 -19.21 18.86 -10.04
CA MET A 1 -17.79 18.88 -10.45
C MET A 1 -17.01 18.06 -9.44
N GLY A 2 -16.12 17.16 -9.87
CA GLY A 2 -15.36 16.29 -8.94
C GLY A 2 -14.37 17.09 -8.09
N GLN A 3 -14.13 16.65 -6.86
CA GLN A 3 -13.16 17.26 -5.95
C GLN A 3 -11.73 17.13 -6.51
N SER A 4 -10.90 18.16 -6.34
CA SER A 4 -9.49 18.17 -6.77
C SER A 4 -8.59 18.61 -5.62
N VAL A 5 -7.42 17.99 -5.50
CA VAL A 5 -6.39 18.31 -4.49
C VAL A 5 -5.04 18.41 -5.20
N ALA A 6 -4.31 19.51 -5.01
CA ALA A 6 -3.02 19.76 -5.68
C ALA A 6 -3.09 19.62 -7.24
N GLY A 7 -4.25 19.92 -7.82
CA GLY A 7 -4.50 19.77 -9.25
C GLY A 7 -4.69 18.31 -9.71
N ILE A 8 -4.81 17.36 -8.79
CA ILE A 8 -5.21 15.97 -9.07
C ILE A 8 -6.70 15.83 -8.80
N ARG A 9 -7.47 15.38 -9.81
CA ARG A 9 -8.89 15.08 -9.67
C ARG A 9 -9.04 13.76 -8.90
N ILE A 10 -9.87 13.76 -7.87
CA ILE A 10 -10.27 12.52 -7.20
C ILE A 10 -11.21 11.74 -8.13
N PRO A 11 -10.89 10.45 -8.44
CA PRO A 11 -11.75 9.60 -9.23
C PRO A 11 -13.17 9.52 -8.67
N ASN A 12 -14.15 9.66 -9.57
CA ASN A 12 -15.57 9.71 -9.20
C ASN A 12 -16.42 8.78 -10.05
N SER A 13 -15.83 7.80 -10.74
CA SER A 13 -16.57 6.75 -11.44
C SER A 13 -17.39 5.88 -10.47
N ALA A 14 -18.22 4.99 -11.02
CA ALA A 14 -18.94 4.01 -10.18
C ALA A 14 -17.96 3.10 -9.42
N LEU A 15 -16.89 2.65 -10.08
CA LEU A 15 -15.84 1.83 -9.49
C LEU A 15 -15.13 2.57 -8.34
N ALA A 16 -14.69 3.81 -8.58
CA ALA A 16 -14.00 4.61 -7.58
C ALA A 16 -14.85 4.88 -6.33
N ARG A 17 -16.15 5.19 -6.51
CA ARG A 17 -17.08 5.38 -5.38
C ARG A 17 -17.28 4.09 -4.60
N ALA A 18 -17.42 2.96 -5.27
CA ALA A 18 -17.56 1.65 -4.62
C ALA A 18 -16.29 1.29 -3.84
N ALA A 19 -15.11 1.55 -4.39
CA ALA A 19 -13.83 1.32 -3.73
C ALA A 19 -13.68 2.19 -2.48
N ALA A 20 -14.01 3.48 -2.59
CA ALA A 20 -13.99 4.40 -1.46
C ALA A 20 -14.94 3.98 -0.35
N ALA A 21 -16.12 3.45 -0.68
CA ALA A 21 -17.06 2.91 0.31
C ALA A 21 -16.55 1.64 1.00
N ALA A 22 -15.84 0.78 0.27
CA ALA A 22 -15.31 -0.48 0.81
C ALA A 22 -14.10 -0.29 1.74
N ALA A 23 -13.34 0.80 1.58
CA ALA A 23 -12.06 1.01 2.26
C ALA A 23 -12.09 2.09 3.38
N GLN A 24 -13.27 2.55 3.81
CA GLN A 24 -13.37 3.70 4.74
C GLN A 24 -12.74 3.45 6.11
N GLU A 25 -12.66 2.20 6.56
CA GLU A 25 -12.20 1.85 7.89
C GLU A 25 -11.00 0.88 7.88
N PRO A 26 -10.02 1.07 8.78
CA PRO A 26 -9.92 2.15 9.76
C PRO A 26 -9.55 3.51 9.14
N ALA A 27 -10.11 4.59 9.67
CA ALA A 27 -9.88 5.94 9.17
C ALA A 27 -8.39 6.34 9.03
N LEU A 28 -7.49 5.77 9.86
CA LEU A 28 -6.03 5.96 9.73
C LEU A 28 -5.51 5.47 8.36
N LEU A 29 -5.84 4.23 8.01
CA LEU A 29 -5.40 3.59 6.76
C LEU A 29 -6.08 4.25 5.55
N TYR A 30 -7.35 4.62 5.68
CA TYR A 30 -8.05 5.36 4.63
C TYR A 30 -7.38 6.71 4.32
N ARG A 31 -7.04 7.51 5.35
CA ARG A 31 -6.31 8.78 5.14
C ARG A 31 -4.92 8.57 4.56
N HIS A 32 -4.23 7.49 4.95
CA HIS A 32 -2.94 7.10 4.36
C HIS A 32 -3.10 6.78 2.86
N ALA A 33 -4.04 5.90 2.51
CA ALA A 33 -4.37 5.56 1.13
C ALA A 33 -4.69 6.78 0.26
N MET A 34 -5.47 7.73 0.77
CA MET A 34 -5.78 8.96 0.05
C MET A 34 -4.54 9.80 -0.24
N ARG A 35 -3.61 9.91 0.71
CA ARG A 35 -2.32 10.59 0.47
C ARG A 35 -1.46 9.83 -0.52
N VAL A 36 -1.38 8.50 -0.41
CA VAL A 36 -0.66 7.63 -1.35
C VAL A 36 -1.14 7.84 -2.77
N PHE A 37 -2.47 7.80 -3.01
CA PHE A 37 -3.05 8.07 -4.33
C PHE A 37 -2.63 9.43 -4.88
N LEU A 38 -2.70 10.48 -4.05
CA LEU A 38 -2.39 11.84 -4.49
C LEU A 38 -0.90 12.01 -4.81
N PHE A 39 0.00 11.51 -3.96
CA PHE A 39 1.43 11.54 -4.23
C PHE A 39 1.81 10.72 -5.46
N ALA A 40 1.27 9.50 -5.59
CA ALA A 40 1.46 8.66 -6.77
C ALA A 40 1.00 9.39 -8.05
N SER A 41 -0.17 10.04 -8.01
CA SER A 41 -0.70 10.79 -9.17
C SER A 41 0.15 12.01 -9.53
N LEU A 42 0.67 12.74 -8.54
CA LEU A 42 1.56 13.89 -8.73
C LEU A 42 2.88 13.47 -9.36
N ILE A 43 3.46 12.37 -8.87
CA ILE A 43 4.69 11.77 -9.41
C ILE A 43 4.46 11.25 -10.84
N GLY A 44 3.35 10.57 -11.10
CA GLY A 44 2.98 10.11 -12.44
C GLY A 44 2.88 11.25 -13.44
N ARG A 45 2.28 12.37 -13.03
CA ARG A 45 2.25 13.62 -13.82
C ARG A 45 3.65 14.18 -14.06
N ARG A 46 4.51 14.23 -13.04
CA ARG A 46 5.89 14.74 -13.15
C ARG A 46 6.74 13.90 -14.10
N ARG A 47 6.59 12.57 -14.05
CA ARG A 47 7.32 11.60 -14.87
C ARG A 47 6.70 11.37 -16.25
N ALA A 48 5.56 12.01 -16.55
CA ALA A 48 4.79 11.80 -17.78
C ALA A 48 4.43 10.32 -18.04
N LEU A 49 4.13 9.57 -16.98
CA LEU A 49 3.70 8.17 -17.08
C LEU A 49 2.20 8.08 -17.34
N ALA A 50 1.80 7.25 -18.30
CA ALA A 50 0.40 6.90 -18.51
C ALA A 50 -0.03 5.83 -17.49
N PHE A 51 -1.15 6.07 -16.82
CA PHE A 51 -1.79 5.11 -15.90
C PHE A 51 -3.30 5.36 -15.85
N ASP A 52 -4.06 4.33 -15.52
CA ASP A 52 -5.48 4.46 -15.24
C ASP A 52 -5.68 5.01 -13.81
N ALA A 53 -6.34 6.16 -13.70
CA ALA A 53 -6.53 6.84 -12.41
C ALA A 53 -7.51 6.09 -11.49
N ASP A 54 -8.51 5.41 -12.03
CA ASP A 54 -9.44 4.60 -11.24
C ASP A 54 -8.71 3.38 -10.65
N LEU A 55 -7.89 2.69 -11.46
CA LEU A 55 -7.13 1.53 -10.98
C LEU A 55 -6.06 1.93 -9.95
N LEU A 56 -5.34 3.04 -10.16
CA LEU A 56 -4.41 3.55 -9.14
C LEU A 56 -5.13 3.92 -7.84
N TYR A 57 -6.34 4.48 -7.94
CA TYR A 57 -7.16 4.82 -6.78
C TYR A 57 -7.65 3.58 -6.03
N VAL A 58 -8.13 2.56 -6.74
CA VAL A 58 -8.46 1.25 -6.13
C VAL A 58 -7.22 0.67 -5.47
N ALA A 59 -6.09 0.64 -6.16
CA ALA A 59 -4.84 0.08 -5.62
C ALA A 59 -4.42 0.79 -4.33
N ALA A 60 -4.45 2.12 -4.31
CA ALA A 60 -4.14 2.91 -3.12
C ALA A 60 -5.14 2.66 -1.99
N LEU A 61 -6.44 2.57 -2.25
CA LEU A 61 -7.44 2.31 -1.21
C LEU A 61 -7.34 0.90 -0.61
N PHE A 62 -6.87 -0.07 -1.39
CA PHE A 62 -6.84 -1.48 -0.97
C PHE A 62 -5.48 -1.95 -0.44
N HIS A 63 -4.39 -1.21 -0.65
CA HIS A 63 -3.03 -1.75 -0.39
C HIS A 63 -2.80 -2.24 1.05
N ASP A 64 -3.49 -1.63 2.02
CA ASP A 64 -3.40 -1.96 3.45
C ASP A 64 -4.67 -2.63 4.01
N ILE A 65 -5.67 -2.99 3.18
CA ILE A 65 -6.91 -3.64 3.66
C ILE A 65 -6.63 -4.96 4.37
N GLY A 66 -5.56 -5.66 3.98
CA GLY A 66 -5.08 -6.88 4.63
C GLY A 66 -4.67 -6.69 6.08
N LEU A 67 -4.45 -5.46 6.58
CA LEU A 67 -4.18 -5.16 7.99
C LEU A 67 -5.45 -5.07 8.85
N THR A 68 -6.62 -4.95 8.22
CA THR A 68 -7.88 -4.79 8.94
C THR A 68 -8.25 -6.06 9.72
N ARG A 69 -9.12 -5.89 10.73
CA ARG A 69 -9.59 -7.00 11.59
C ARG A 69 -10.15 -8.19 10.80
N ARG A 70 -10.69 -7.95 9.59
CA ARG A 70 -11.21 -8.98 8.68
C ARG A 70 -10.19 -10.07 8.34
N TYR A 71 -8.90 -9.73 8.34
CA TYR A 71 -7.82 -10.63 7.92
C TYR A 71 -6.96 -11.11 9.09
N ARG A 72 -7.39 -10.87 10.34
CA ARG A 72 -6.64 -11.22 11.56
C ARG A 72 -6.21 -12.69 11.61
N ASP A 73 -7.08 -13.59 11.16
CA ASP A 73 -6.85 -15.04 11.22
C ASP A 73 -6.23 -15.61 9.93
N SER A 74 -5.93 -14.75 8.96
CA SER A 74 -5.27 -15.14 7.72
C SER A 74 -3.84 -15.64 7.98
N ARG A 75 -3.41 -16.59 7.14
CA ARG A 75 -2.03 -17.10 7.12
C ARG A 75 -1.22 -16.57 5.94
N HIS A 76 -1.79 -15.66 5.15
CA HIS A 76 -1.07 -14.96 4.10
C HIS A 76 -0.36 -13.73 4.66
N ARG A 77 0.66 -13.28 3.91
CA ARG A 77 1.18 -11.91 4.01
C ARG A 77 0.03 -10.90 3.84
N PHE A 78 0.05 -9.81 4.59
CA PHE A 78 -1.04 -8.83 4.52
C PHE A 78 -1.11 -8.19 3.12
N GLU A 79 0.02 -8.04 2.44
CA GLU A 79 0.09 -7.52 1.08
C GLU A 79 -0.66 -8.43 0.09
N VAL A 80 -0.58 -9.75 0.31
CA VAL A 80 -1.30 -10.74 -0.51
C VAL A 80 -2.79 -10.71 -0.19
N ASP A 81 -3.19 -10.58 1.08
CA ASP A 81 -4.60 -10.43 1.45
C ASP A 81 -5.21 -9.16 0.85
N SER A 82 -4.49 -8.03 0.92
CA SER A 82 -4.86 -6.77 0.28
C SER A 82 -5.03 -6.93 -1.24
N ALA A 83 -4.08 -7.58 -1.89
CA ALA A 83 -4.10 -7.80 -3.34
C ALA A 83 -5.27 -8.71 -3.75
N ASN A 84 -5.51 -9.80 -3.02
CA ASN A 84 -6.64 -10.71 -3.24
C ASN A 84 -7.99 -9.98 -3.03
N ALA A 85 -8.08 -9.10 -2.04
CA ALA A 85 -9.27 -8.29 -1.80
C ALA A 85 -9.55 -7.35 -2.98
N ALA A 86 -8.52 -6.68 -3.49
CA ALA A 86 -8.64 -5.81 -4.66
C ALA A 86 -9.02 -6.59 -5.91
N GLN A 87 -8.44 -7.77 -6.12
CA GLN A 87 -8.81 -8.64 -7.23
C GLN A 87 -10.28 -9.04 -7.17
N ALA A 88 -10.75 -9.57 -6.05
CA ALA A 88 -12.16 -9.94 -5.89
C ALA A 88 -13.10 -8.75 -6.09
N PHE A 89 -12.71 -7.55 -5.64
CA PHE A 89 -13.45 -6.31 -5.86
C PHE A 89 -13.52 -5.95 -7.35
N LEU A 90 -12.39 -5.95 -8.06
CA LEU A 90 -12.28 -5.59 -9.47
C LEU A 90 -13.02 -6.59 -10.38
N ASP A 91 -12.87 -7.89 -10.10
CA ASP A 91 -13.59 -8.96 -10.80
C ASP A 91 -15.10 -8.79 -10.64
N GLY A 92 -15.57 -8.46 -9.44
CA GLY A 92 -16.99 -8.16 -9.17
C GLY A 92 -17.53 -6.93 -9.90
N HIS A 93 -16.65 -6.05 -10.40
CA HIS A 93 -17.01 -4.87 -11.20
C HIS A 93 -16.71 -5.03 -12.69
N GLY A 94 -16.32 -6.24 -13.14
CA GLY A 94 -16.10 -6.54 -14.55
C GLY A 94 -14.85 -5.88 -15.15
N VAL A 95 -13.85 -5.54 -14.33
CA VAL A 95 -12.57 -5.01 -14.80
C VAL A 95 -11.80 -6.12 -15.54
N PRO A 96 -11.19 -5.83 -16.71
CA PRO A 96 -10.41 -6.82 -17.47
C PRO A 96 -9.33 -7.53 -16.65
N ALA A 97 -9.17 -8.83 -16.87
CA ALA A 97 -8.24 -9.66 -16.10
C ALA A 97 -6.78 -9.17 -16.10
N ALA A 98 -6.33 -8.54 -17.19
CA ALA A 98 -4.98 -7.97 -17.27
C ALA A 98 -4.80 -6.77 -16.32
N GLU A 99 -5.79 -5.88 -16.25
CA GLU A 99 -5.81 -4.72 -15.36
C GLU A 99 -5.97 -5.13 -13.89
N THR A 100 -6.81 -6.14 -13.63
CA THR A 100 -6.94 -6.76 -12.31
C THR A 100 -5.62 -7.38 -11.86
N ALA A 101 -4.92 -8.12 -12.74
CA ALA A 101 -3.63 -8.72 -12.41
C ALA A 101 -2.52 -7.67 -12.18
N GLU A 102 -2.54 -6.56 -12.92
CA GLU A 102 -1.62 -5.44 -12.68
C GLU A 102 -1.88 -4.77 -11.32
N THR A 103 -3.15 -4.53 -10.99
CA THR A 103 -3.54 -3.95 -9.69
C THR A 103 -3.17 -4.87 -8.53
N TRP A 104 -3.42 -6.17 -8.67
CA TRP A 104 -2.98 -7.18 -7.69
C TRP A 104 -1.47 -7.12 -7.49
N ARG A 105 -0.69 -7.06 -8.57
CA ARG A 105 0.78 -7.01 -8.52
C ARG A 105 1.29 -5.74 -7.84
N ALA A 106 0.70 -4.59 -8.15
CA ALA A 106 1.06 -3.34 -7.52
C ALA A 106 0.88 -3.40 -6.00
N ILE A 107 -0.27 -3.90 -5.55
CA ILE A 107 -0.54 -4.06 -4.13
C ILE A 107 0.38 -5.12 -3.51
N ALA A 108 0.58 -6.28 -4.13
CA ALA A 108 1.42 -7.34 -3.55
C ALA A 108 2.89 -6.92 -3.37
N LEU A 109 3.36 -5.94 -4.15
CA LEU A 109 4.74 -5.46 -4.14
C LEU A 109 4.94 -4.08 -3.49
N HIS A 110 3.88 -3.46 -2.94
CA HIS A 110 3.94 -2.07 -2.48
C HIS A 110 4.94 -1.83 -1.32
N THR A 111 5.23 -2.86 -0.51
CA THR A 111 6.24 -2.84 0.57
C THR A 111 7.57 -3.46 0.16
N SER A 112 7.71 -3.96 -1.07
CA SER A 112 8.95 -4.52 -1.60
C SER A 112 9.81 -3.41 -2.22
N PHE A 113 10.28 -2.50 -1.37
CA PHE A 113 11.04 -1.32 -1.78
C PHE A 113 12.27 -1.71 -2.62
N GLY A 114 12.54 -0.93 -3.67
CA GLY A 114 13.58 -1.22 -4.66
C GLY A 114 13.14 -2.14 -5.82
N ILE A 115 12.00 -2.84 -5.73
CA ILE A 115 11.45 -3.61 -6.86
C ILE A 115 10.48 -2.77 -7.69
N HIS A 116 9.54 -2.08 -7.04
CA HIS A 116 8.46 -1.36 -7.71
C HIS A 116 8.91 -0.35 -8.79
N PRO A 117 10.07 0.34 -8.71
CA PRO A 117 10.48 1.29 -9.76
C PRO A 117 10.79 0.64 -11.11
N HIS A 118 11.03 -0.68 -11.15
CA HIS A 118 11.35 -1.43 -12.35
C HIS A 118 10.14 -2.11 -13.00
N MET A 119 8.94 -1.81 -12.51
CA MET A 119 7.69 -2.46 -12.90
C MET A 119 6.82 -1.54 -13.78
N ALA A 120 5.65 -2.05 -14.18
CA ALA A 120 4.68 -1.26 -14.93
C ALA A 120 4.26 0.01 -14.16
N PRO A 121 3.81 1.09 -14.85
CA PRO A 121 3.53 2.38 -14.25
C PRO A 121 2.65 2.34 -13.00
N LEU A 122 1.59 1.53 -12.98
CA LEU A 122 0.70 1.43 -11.83
C LEU A 122 1.45 0.93 -10.57
N THR A 123 2.29 -0.10 -10.73
CA THR A 123 3.11 -0.64 -9.63
C THR A 123 4.16 0.36 -9.15
N ALA A 124 4.88 0.99 -10.08
CA ALA A 124 5.91 1.97 -9.76
C ALA A 124 5.34 3.21 -9.05
N LEU A 125 4.16 3.67 -9.47
CA LEU A 125 3.52 4.85 -8.88
C LEU A 125 2.90 4.56 -7.51
N LEU A 126 2.28 3.39 -7.32
CA LEU A 126 1.76 3.01 -6.01
C LEU A 126 2.88 2.95 -4.97
N GLY A 127 4.00 2.27 -5.30
CA GLY A 127 5.17 2.20 -4.43
C GLY A 127 5.77 3.58 -4.12
N ALA A 128 5.94 4.44 -5.13
CA ALA A 128 6.43 5.81 -4.93
C ALA A 128 5.49 6.66 -4.04
N GLY A 129 4.17 6.47 -4.16
CA GLY A 129 3.19 7.11 -3.28
C GLY A 129 3.33 6.68 -1.82
N VAL A 130 3.52 5.37 -1.58
CA VAL A 130 3.79 4.80 -0.26
C VAL A 130 5.09 5.35 0.32
N GLU A 131 6.19 5.35 -0.45
CA GLU A 131 7.48 5.90 -0.01
C GLU A 131 7.40 7.40 0.30
N THR A 132 6.62 8.16 -0.47
CA THR A 132 6.41 9.59 -0.21
C THR A 132 5.69 9.82 1.12
N ASP A 133 4.61 9.08 1.40
CA ASP A 133 3.87 9.28 2.65
C ASP A 133 4.62 8.69 3.86
N LEU A 134 5.30 7.56 3.75
CA LEU A 134 5.98 6.94 4.89
C LEU A 134 7.36 7.55 5.16
N PHE A 135 8.15 7.76 4.11
CA PHE A 135 9.58 8.11 4.24
C PHE A 135 9.89 9.56 3.87
N GLY A 136 8.97 10.26 3.20
CA GLY A 136 9.24 11.59 2.65
C GLY A 136 10.18 11.55 1.44
N SER A 137 10.18 10.43 0.71
CA SER A 137 10.88 10.29 -0.57
C SER A 137 10.20 11.13 -1.67
N HIS A 138 10.88 11.30 -2.82
CA HIS A 138 10.36 11.98 -4.02
C HIS A 138 9.97 13.46 -3.83
N PHE A 139 10.57 14.14 -2.85
CA PHE A 139 10.31 15.56 -2.57
C PHE A 139 10.85 16.51 -3.64
N ASP A 140 11.74 16.04 -4.51
CA ASP A 140 12.21 16.68 -5.73
C ASP A 140 11.16 16.61 -6.86
N GLU A 141 10.25 15.64 -6.82
CA GLU A 141 9.22 15.43 -7.84
C GLU A 141 7.86 16.04 -7.45
N VAL A 142 7.59 16.10 -6.14
CA VAL A 142 6.38 16.69 -5.55
C VAL A 142 6.73 17.99 -4.84
N THR A 143 6.29 19.13 -5.35
CA THR A 143 6.65 20.43 -4.78
C THR A 143 6.12 20.62 -3.36
N ARG A 144 6.73 21.52 -2.58
CA ARG A 144 6.25 21.85 -1.23
C ARG A 144 4.78 22.26 -1.20
N ALA A 145 4.34 23.09 -2.15
CA ALA A 145 2.94 23.53 -2.23
C ALA A 145 1.97 22.36 -2.50
N GLU A 146 2.36 21.41 -3.35
CA GLU A 146 1.58 20.20 -3.60
C GLU A 146 1.50 19.32 -2.34
N ARG A 147 2.62 19.12 -1.62
CA ARG A 147 2.63 18.37 -0.35
C ARG A 147 1.75 19.02 0.71
N ASP A 148 1.85 20.34 0.88
CA ASP A 148 1.05 21.08 1.85
C ASP A 148 -0.45 20.98 1.52
N ALA A 149 -0.83 21.06 0.24
CA ALA A 149 -2.22 20.85 -0.19
C ALA A 149 -2.73 19.43 0.09
N VAL A 150 -1.92 18.39 -0.17
CA VAL A 150 -2.27 16.99 0.13
C VAL A 150 -2.47 16.80 1.63
N LEU A 151 -1.55 17.31 2.45
CA LEU A 151 -1.62 17.19 3.92
C LEU A 151 -2.74 18.03 4.54
N HIS A 152 -3.13 19.14 3.90
CA HIS A 152 -4.29 19.92 4.31
C HIS A 152 -5.61 19.18 4.04
N ALA A 153 -5.74 18.56 2.86
CA ALA A 153 -6.94 17.80 2.49
C ALA A 153 -7.07 16.49 3.29
N TRP A 154 -5.95 15.81 3.53
CA TRP A 154 -5.90 14.52 4.23
C TRP A 154 -4.87 14.52 5.36
N PRO A 155 -5.16 15.19 6.50
CA PRO A 155 -4.21 15.32 7.60
C PRO A 155 -3.71 13.98 8.11
N ARG A 156 -2.40 13.91 8.40
CA ARG A 156 -1.78 12.73 9.02
C ARG A 156 -2.31 12.48 10.44
N GLY A 157 -2.60 13.56 11.16
CA GLY A 157 -2.93 13.52 12.59
C GLY A 157 -1.68 13.48 13.46
N ALA A 158 -1.87 13.70 14.77
CA ALA A 158 -0.79 13.57 15.75
C ALA A 158 -0.35 12.10 15.87
N GLY A 159 0.96 11.85 15.99
CA GLY A 159 1.51 10.51 16.19
C GLY A 159 1.34 9.56 15.00
N PHE A 160 1.14 10.07 13.78
CA PHE A 160 0.87 9.22 12.61
C PHE A 160 1.92 8.12 12.39
N LYS A 161 3.21 8.42 12.62
CA LYS A 161 4.29 7.46 12.39
C LYS A 161 4.21 6.29 13.36
N GLU A 162 3.89 6.56 14.61
CA GLU A 162 3.68 5.57 15.65
C GLU A 162 2.42 4.75 15.35
N LEU A 163 1.31 5.43 15.04
CA LEU A 163 0.02 4.79 14.76
C LEU A 163 0.05 3.88 13.54
N ILE A 164 0.75 4.25 12.46
CA ILE A 164 0.84 3.39 11.27
C ILE A 164 1.69 2.15 11.54
N LEU A 165 2.75 2.27 12.34
CA LEU A 165 3.57 1.13 12.77
C LEU A 165 2.79 0.21 13.73
N GLU A 166 1.98 0.77 14.63
CA GLU A 166 1.07 0.01 15.48
C GLU A 166 0.02 -0.74 14.64
N ALA A 167 -0.60 -0.09 13.65
CA ALA A 167 -1.57 -0.74 12.77
C ALA A 167 -0.94 -1.91 11.98
N LEU A 168 0.29 -1.73 11.47
CA LEU A 168 1.06 -2.80 10.85
C LEU A 168 1.30 -3.95 11.83
N ALA A 169 1.80 -3.66 13.04
CA ALA A 169 2.11 -4.66 14.06
C ALA A 169 0.86 -5.45 14.48
N GLU A 170 -0.23 -4.76 14.79
CA GLU A 170 -1.49 -5.39 15.19
C GLU A 170 -2.07 -6.27 14.07
N GLY A 171 -1.99 -5.79 12.81
CA GLY A 171 -2.49 -6.51 11.64
C GLY A 171 -1.74 -7.81 11.32
N ILE A 172 -0.50 -7.94 11.79
CA ILE A 172 0.37 -9.11 11.51
C ILE A 172 0.73 -9.93 12.75
N ALA A 173 0.37 -9.50 13.96
CA ALA A 173 0.76 -10.14 15.22
C ALA A 173 0.42 -11.65 15.28
N GLN A 174 -0.73 -12.06 14.74
CA GLN A 174 -1.18 -13.47 14.74
C GLN A 174 -0.57 -14.33 13.62
N ARG A 175 0.27 -13.72 12.77
CA ARG A 175 0.88 -14.33 11.59
C ARG A 175 2.34 -13.91 11.44
N ALA A 176 3.05 -13.80 12.55
CA ALA A 176 4.47 -13.43 12.59
C ALA A 176 5.38 -14.25 11.64
N ALA A 177 5.02 -15.50 11.33
CA ALA A 177 5.75 -16.34 10.38
C ALA A 177 5.71 -15.82 8.93
N THR A 178 4.72 -14.99 8.57
CA THR A 178 4.58 -14.45 7.21
C THR A 178 5.49 -13.26 6.92
N THR A 179 6.19 -12.73 7.93
CA THR A 179 7.02 -11.54 7.76
C THR A 179 8.40 -11.81 7.15
N PHE A 180 8.74 -13.08 6.89
CA PHE A 180 10.01 -13.48 6.30
C PHE A 180 10.29 -12.73 4.97
N GLY A 181 11.38 -11.96 4.95
CA GLY A 181 11.77 -11.17 3.77
C GLY A 181 10.95 -9.90 3.55
N SER A 182 10.24 -9.39 4.56
CA SER A 182 9.43 -8.17 4.46
C SER A 182 9.74 -7.17 5.57
N VAL A 183 9.38 -5.90 5.35
CA VAL A 183 9.50 -4.80 6.33
C VAL A 183 8.73 -5.06 7.62
N CYS A 184 7.70 -5.91 7.56
CA CYS A 184 6.92 -6.33 8.72
C CYS A 184 7.74 -7.06 9.79
N ALA A 185 8.90 -7.64 9.43
CA ALA A 185 9.82 -8.20 10.40
C ALA A 185 10.44 -7.12 11.30
N ASP A 186 10.77 -5.95 10.74
CA ASP A 186 11.31 -4.81 11.48
C ASP A 186 10.23 -4.20 12.40
N VAL A 187 9.00 -4.14 11.91
CA VAL A 187 7.84 -3.66 12.69
C VAL A 187 7.60 -4.57 13.91
N LEU A 188 7.56 -5.89 13.73
CA LEU A 188 7.37 -6.81 14.85
C LEU A 188 8.55 -6.83 15.81
N GLU A 189 9.79 -6.73 15.33
CA GLU A 189 10.96 -6.63 16.20
C GLU A 189 10.93 -5.39 17.09
N ARG A 190 10.40 -4.28 16.58
CA ARG A 190 10.18 -3.07 17.37
C ARG A 190 9.02 -3.22 18.36
N HIS A 191 7.94 -3.89 17.97
CA HIS A 191 6.69 -3.91 18.72
C HIS A 191 6.61 -5.01 19.79
N ASP A 192 7.12 -6.21 19.48
CA ASP A 192 7.08 -7.37 20.37
C ASP A 192 8.50 -7.80 20.78
N PRO A 193 8.91 -7.63 22.05
CA PRO A 193 10.24 -8.00 22.53
C PRO A 193 10.49 -9.52 22.48
N ASN A 194 9.42 -10.34 22.36
CA ASN A 194 9.51 -11.79 22.22
C ASN A 194 9.52 -12.24 20.76
N TYR A 195 9.33 -11.33 19.80
CA TYR A 195 9.39 -11.68 18.39
C TYR A 195 10.77 -12.24 18.05
N ARG A 196 10.77 -13.38 17.34
CA ARG A 196 11.97 -14.03 16.81
C ARG A 196 11.86 -14.07 15.30
N ARG A 197 12.65 -13.19 14.66
CA ARG A 197 12.73 -13.12 13.21
C ARG A 197 13.21 -14.45 12.62
N MET A 198 12.53 -14.90 11.58
CA MET A 198 12.99 -16.06 10.80
C MET A 198 14.28 -15.69 10.06
N ASN A 199 15.33 -16.50 10.26
CA ASN A 199 16.66 -16.23 9.70
C ASN A 199 16.86 -16.99 8.37
N PHE A 200 17.10 -16.25 7.28
CA PHE A 200 17.32 -16.83 5.95
C PHE A 200 18.56 -17.75 5.92
N CYS A 201 19.70 -17.26 6.39
CA CYS A 201 20.96 -18.02 6.39
C CYS A 201 20.84 -19.34 7.17
N GLY A 202 20.17 -19.32 8.32
CA GLY A 202 19.91 -20.51 9.13
C GLY A 202 19.04 -21.53 8.41
N ARG A 203 18.05 -21.09 7.60
CA ARG A 203 17.26 -22.01 6.77
C ARG A 203 18.06 -22.63 5.63
N VAL A 204 18.97 -21.87 5.03
CA VAL A 204 19.86 -22.37 3.96
C VAL A 204 20.87 -23.37 4.54
N LEU A 205 21.59 -22.99 5.59
CA LEU A 205 22.62 -23.84 6.22
C LEU A 205 22.03 -25.05 6.95
N GLY A 206 20.79 -24.93 7.46
CA GLY A 206 20.04 -26.03 8.09
C GLY A 206 19.16 -26.82 7.13
N SER A 207 19.34 -26.64 5.82
CA SER A 207 18.63 -27.39 4.80
C SER A 207 18.98 -28.89 4.85
N ASN A 208 18.02 -29.76 4.52
CA ASN A 208 18.22 -31.21 4.48
C ASN A 208 19.00 -31.69 3.23
N TRP A 209 19.34 -30.78 2.31
CA TRP A 209 20.22 -31.09 1.18
C TRP A 209 21.59 -31.53 1.70
N LYS A 210 22.08 -32.67 1.18
CA LYS A 210 23.45 -33.14 1.41
C LYS A 210 24.24 -32.79 0.17
N ASP A 211 24.99 -31.69 0.24
CA ASP A 211 25.98 -31.32 -0.76
C ASP A 211 27.22 -32.22 -0.67
#